data_AF-A0A381XC96-F1
#
_entry.id   AF-A0A381XC96-F1
#
_cell.length_a   1.000
_cell.length_b   1.000
_cell.length_c   1.000
_cell.angle_alpha   90.00
_cell.angle_beta   90.00
_cell.angle_gamma   90.00
#
_symmetry.space_group_name_H-M   'P 1'
#
loop_
_entity.id
_entity.type
_entity.pdbx_description
1 polymer ?
#
loop_
_entity_poly.entity_id
_entity_poly.type
_entity_poly.pdbx_seq_one_letter_code
_entity_poly.pdbx_strand_id
1 'polypeptide(L)' 'MSYTGQPVRRFEDFRLVSGQGFYVDDIKIQGMLHAVFLRSTHAHA' A
#
# COMPACT_ATOMS: atom_id res chain seq x y z
N MET A 1 28.11 -18.45 0.72
CA MET A 1 28.01 -17.33 -0.26
C MET A 1 27.62 -16.09 0.53
N SER A 2 28.46 -15.06 0.56
CA SER A 2 28.17 -13.82 1.29
C SER A 2 27.47 -12.83 0.35
N TYR A 3 26.27 -12.37 0.70
CA TYR A 3 25.48 -11.43 -0.09
C TYR A 3 25.87 -9.95 0.16
N THR A 4 26.71 -9.70 1.17
CA THR A 4 27.12 -8.35 1.56
C THR A 4 27.99 -7.70 0.49
N GLY A 5 27.60 -6.51 0.03
CA GLY A 5 28.34 -5.71 -0.96
C GLY A 5 28.01 -6.01 -2.43
N GLN A 6 27.12 -6.95 -2.71
CA GLN A 6 26.70 -7.25 -4.08
C GLN A 6 25.44 -6.48 -4.50
N PRO A 7 25.34 -6.00 -5.76
CA PRO A 7 24.14 -5.38 -6.29
C PRO A 7 23.10 -6.44 -6.66
N VAL A 8 22.36 -6.92 -5.66
CA VAL A 8 21.30 -7.92 -5.84
C VAL A 8 20.00 -7.21 -6.23
N ARG A 9 19.29 -7.73 -7.24
CA ARG A 9 17.96 -7.22 -7.61
C ARG A 9 16.97 -7.45 -6.46
N ARG A 10 16.07 -6.49 -6.24
CA ARG A 10 15.06 -6.62 -5.18
C ARG A 10 14.03 -7.68 -5.56
N PHE A 11 13.64 -8.50 -4.59
CA PHE A 11 12.64 -9.54 -4.82
C PHE A 11 11.24 -8.94 -5.01
N GLU A 12 10.97 -7.81 -4.36
CA GLU A 12 9.70 -7.12 -4.35
C GLU A 12 9.36 -6.46 -5.70
N ASP A 13 10.39 -6.11 -6.50
CA ASP A 13 10.25 -5.35 -7.74
C ASP A 13 9.23 -5.97 -8.69
N PHE A 14 9.29 -7.29 -8.87
CA PHE A 14 8.36 -7.99 -9.76
C PHE A 14 6.91 -7.69 -9.40
N ARG A 15 6.55 -7.83 -8.11
CA ARG A 15 5.17 -7.62 -7.64
C ARG A 15 4.78 -6.15 -7.67
N LEU A 16 5.69 -5.27 -7.26
CA LEU A 16 5.37 -3.84 -7.12
C LEU A 16 5.28 -3.12 -8.47
N VAL A 17 6.18 -3.41 -9.40
CA VAL A 17 6.23 -2.74 -10.72
C VAL A 17 5.16 -3.28 -11.67
N SER A 18 4.71 -4.52 -11.48
CA SER A 18 3.64 -5.12 -12.29
C SER A 18 2.22 -4.80 -11.80
N GLY A 19 2.06 -3.97 -10.76
CA GLY A 19 0.75 -3.68 -10.18
C GLY A 19 0.14 -4.86 -9.39
N GLN A 20 0.93 -5.89 -9.10
CA GLN A 20 0.53 -7.03 -8.25
C GLN A 20 0.76 -6.77 -6.76
N GLY A 21 1.08 -5.53 -6.38
CA GLY A 21 1.07 -5.08 -5.00
C GLY A 21 -0.28 -5.40 -4.35
N PHE A 22 -0.25 -5.65 -3.05
CA PHE A 22 -1.47 -5.91 -2.28
C PHE A 22 -1.41 -5.11 -0.99
N TYR A 23 -2.14 -4.00 -0.99
CA TYR A 23 -2.23 -3.03 0.08
C TYR A 23 -3.64 -3.01 0.66
N VAL A 24 -3.85 -2.21 1.70
CA VAL A 24 -5.11 -2.18 2.46
C VAL A 24 -6.32 -1.88 1.58
N ASP A 25 -6.20 -0.96 0.62
CA ASP A 25 -7.31 -0.55 -0.26
C ASP A 25 -7.60 -1.57 -1.39
N ASP A 26 -6.65 -2.47 -1.67
CA ASP A 26 -6.82 -3.56 -2.64
C ASP A 26 -7.68 -4.70 -2.09
N ILE A 27 -7.85 -4.76 -0.76
CA ILE A 27 -8.67 -5.78 -0.09
C ILE A 27 -10.14 -5.60 -0.50
N LYS A 28 -10.77 -6.68 -0.99
CA LYS A 28 -12.21 -6.74 -1.29
C LYS A 28 -12.84 -7.90 -0.52
N ILE A 29 -13.84 -7.60 0.31
CA ILE A 29 -14.60 -8.59 1.10
C ILE A 29 -16.08 -8.46 0.71
N GLN A 30 -16.81 -9.58 0.64
CA GLN A 30 -18.24 -9.55 0.36
C GLN A 30 -18.97 -8.72 1.42
N GLY A 31 -19.76 -7.74 0.98
CA GLY A 31 -20.49 -6.83 1.88
C GLY A 31 -19.65 -5.71 2.48
N MET A 32 -18.40 -5.50 2.04
CA MET A 32 -17.56 -4.39 2.49
C MET A 32 -18.20 -3.04 2.15
N LEU A 33 -18.29 -2.16 3.16
CA LEU A 33 -18.79 -0.78 3.03
C LEU A 33 -17.62 0.22 3.14
N HIS A 34 -17.86 1.47 2.72
CA HIS A 34 -16.91 2.57 2.83
C HIS A 34 -17.40 3.61 3.85
N ALA A 35 -16.48 4.19 4.61
CA ALA A 35 -16.77 5.27 5.54
C ALA A 35 -16.02 6.55 5.11
N VAL A 36 -16.64 7.70 5.35
CA VAL A 36 -16.06 9.02 5.09
C VAL A 36 -16.35 9.96 6.26
N PHE A 37 -15.40 10.84 6.57
CA PHE A 37 -15.53 11.83 7.64
C PHE A 37 -15.57 13.24 7.04
N LEU A 38 -16.60 14.02 7.37
CA LEU A 38 -16.62 15.46 7.08
C LEU A 38 -15.69 16.17 8.07
N ARG A 39 -14.70 16.91 7.54
CA ARG A 39 -13.78 17.70 8.35
C ARG A 39 -14.29 19.12 8.53
N SER A 40 -13.97 19.73 9.67
CA SER A 40 -14.29 21.14 9.93
C SER A 40 -13.63 22.05 8.89
N THR A 41 -14.37 23.06 8.42
CA THR A 41 -13.81 24.17 7.63
C THR A 41 -13.17 25.25 8.51
N HIS A 42 -13.40 25.21 9.82
CA HIS A 42 -12.88 26.16 10.80
C HIS A 42 -11.81 25.51 11.67
N ALA A 43 -10.69 26.19 11.88
CA ALA A 43 -9.62 25.73 12.75
C ALA A 43 -9.93 25.90 14.26
N HIS A 44 -10.78 26.86 14.61
CA HIS A 44 -11.24 27.16 15.97
C HIS A 44 -12.66 27.76 15.89
N ALA A 45 -13.55 27.38 16.81
CA ALA A 45 -14.95 27.81 16.87
C ALA A 45 -15.34 28.17 18.31
#